data_AF-A0A7C2LVF2-F1
#
_entry.id   AF-A0A7C2LVF2-F1
#
_cell.length_a   1.000
_cell.length_b   1.000
_cell.length_c   1.000
_cell.angle_alpha   90.00
_cell.angle_beta   90.00
_cell.angle_gamma   90.00
#
_symmetry.space_group_name_H-M   'P 1'
#
loop_
_entity.id
_entity.type
_entity.pdbx_description
1 polymer ?
#
loop_
_entity_poly.entity_id
_entity_poly.type
_entity_poly.pdbx_seq_one_letter_code
_entity_poly.pdbx_strand_id
1 'polypeptide(L)'
;MAQRPILDDSTVALTFDDVLLSPRPSDVLPAQTDVSSRVTRQIEVKIPIISSAMDTVTEGRLAIAMAQAGGIGVIHRNMTPEEQADQVAMVKRYVAGMVVNPVTINPAATLADALSLMETHKISGIPVVEPGRKGKLVGILTNRDVRFATNPRTPVAELMTKKLVTVKEGVSKEDAQRLLHQHRIEKLLVVDDDFRCIGLITVKDIEKAQKYPSASKDEQGRLRVAAATSVGEDGYERAQALIAAGADLVVVDTAHGHSSRVLEAVTRIKKQSNQVQVIAGNVATADGTKALIDAGADAVKVGIGPGSICTTRIVAGVGVPQLTAIMDAVEVARKQDVPVIADGGIKFSGDMVKALAAGADCVMIGALLAGTDEAPGETYLYQGRTYKAYRGMGSVGAMARGSADRYFQQEVKDTLKLVPEGIEGQVPYKGPVDGVLHQLVGGLRAGMGYIGAHNLKALRERARFVRVSTAAVGESHPHGVGIVRDAPNYQRNP
;
A
#
# COMPACT_ATOMS: atom_id res chain seq x y z
N MET A 1 -25.55 -18.37 -34.07
CA MET A 1 -25.86 -19.64 -33.35
C MET A 1 -25.53 -19.41 -31.89
N ALA A 2 -26.51 -19.55 -30.99
CA ALA A 2 -26.23 -19.52 -29.55
C ALA A 2 -25.38 -20.75 -29.21
N GLN A 3 -24.13 -20.53 -28.80
CA GLN A 3 -23.31 -21.62 -28.25
C GLN A 3 -24.00 -22.13 -26.98
N ARG A 4 -24.15 -23.46 -26.87
CA ARG A 4 -24.65 -24.11 -25.65
C ARG A 4 -23.78 -23.64 -24.47
N PRO A 5 -24.34 -23.38 -23.28
CA PRO A 5 -23.54 -23.08 -22.09
C PRO A 5 -22.50 -24.19 -21.90
N ILE A 6 -21.23 -23.78 -21.80
CA ILE A 6 -20.09 -24.67 -21.63
C ILE A 6 -19.91 -24.88 -20.13
N LEU A 7 -20.10 -26.11 -19.67
CA LEU A 7 -19.57 -26.55 -18.39
C LEU A 7 -18.18 -27.13 -18.67
N ASP A 8 -17.14 -26.52 -18.10
CA ASP A 8 -15.79 -27.10 -18.17
C ASP A 8 -15.69 -28.26 -17.17
N ASP A 9 -16.07 -29.45 -17.64
CA ASP A 9 -15.97 -30.70 -16.86
C ASP A 9 -14.51 -31.22 -16.76
N SER A 10 -13.55 -30.56 -17.41
CA SER A 10 -12.18 -31.08 -17.55
C SER A 10 -11.23 -30.68 -16.41
N THR A 11 -11.59 -29.70 -15.58
CA THR A 11 -10.77 -29.27 -14.45
C THR A 11 -11.58 -28.73 -13.27
N VAL A 12 -11.50 -29.42 -12.12
CA VAL A 12 -12.05 -28.90 -10.85
C VAL A 12 -11.24 -27.67 -10.42
N ALA A 13 -11.90 -26.52 -10.27
CA ALA A 13 -11.29 -25.30 -9.76
C ALA A 13 -11.11 -25.36 -8.22
N LEU A 14 -9.98 -24.84 -7.73
CA LEU A 14 -9.53 -24.99 -6.35
C LEU A 14 -9.32 -23.64 -5.67
N THR A 15 -9.52 -23.60 -4.36
CA THR A 15 -9.15 -22.50 -3.46
C THR A 15 -8.02 -22.93 -2.52
N PHE A 16 -7.61 -22.06 -1.59
CA PHE A 16 -6.49 -22.31 -0.69
C PHE A 16 -6.73 -23.50 0.25
N ASP A 17 -7.95 -23.70 0.73
CA ASP A 17 -8.30 -24.80 1.64
C ASP A 17 -8.28 -26.18 0.94
N ASP A 18 -8.40 -26.22 -0.39
CA ASP A 18 -8.41 -27.49 -1.14
C ASP A 18 -7.01 -28.08 -1.33
N VAL A 19 -5.94 -27.37 -0.92
CA VAL A 19 -4.56 -27.78 -1.17
C VAL A 19 -3.62 -27.54 0.01
N LEU A 20 -2.55 -28.33 0.05
CA LEU A 20 -1.35 -28.08 0.85
C LEU A 20 -0.11 -28.01 -0.04
N LEU A 21 0.96 -27.41 0.46
CA LEU A 21 2.27 -27.45 -0.16
C LEU A 21 3.05 -28.66 0.39
N SER A 22 3.51 -29.53 -0.49
CA SER A 22 4.33 -30.68 -0.12
C SER A 22 5.74 -30.21 0.27
N PRO A 23 6.27 -30.60 1.45
CA PRO A 23 7.64 -30.31 1.84
C PRO A 23 8.66 -30.82 0.82
N ARG A 24 9.81 -30.14 0.72
CA ARG A 24 10.89 -30.48 -0.21
C ARG A 24 12.23 -30.48 0.53
N PRO A 25 13.28 -31.11 -0.02
CA PRO A 25 14.63 -30.98 0.53
C PRO A 25 15.00 -29.50 0.70
N SER A 26 15.63 -29.15 1.82
CA SER A 26 15.94 -27.77 2.17
C SER A 26 17.32 -27.67 2.81
N ASP A 27 18.11 -26.72 2.33
CA ASP A 27 19.42 -26.30 2.83
C ASP A 27 19.40 -24.84 3.34
N VAL A 28 18.21 -24.23 3.40
CA VAL A 28 18.02 -22.82 3.79
C VAL A 28 17.15 -22.70 5.03
N LEU A 29 17.61 -21.89 5.99
CA LEU A 29 16.83 -21.55 7.18
C LEU A 29 15.87 -20.38 6.89
N PRO A 30 14.69 -20.31 7.54
CA PRO A 30 13.73 -19.23 7.34
C PRO A 30 14.31 -17.81 7.47
N ALA A 31 15.30 -17.61 8.35
CA ALA A 31 15.95 -16.31 8.54
C ALA A 31 16.84 -15.89 7.36
N GLN A 32 17.28 -16.85 6.53
CA GLN A 32 18.18 -16.63 5.39
C GLN A 32 17.43 -16.37 4.08
N THR A 33 16.10 -16.53 4.05
CA THR A 33 15.33 -16.36 2.82
C THR A 33 15.17 -14.89 2.43
N ASP A 34 15.12 -14.61 1.15
CA ASP A 34 14.75 -13.30 0.63
C ASP A 34 13.27 -13.32 0.19
N VAL A 35 12.46 -12.47 0.83
CA VAL A 35 11.03 -12.34 0.54
C VAL A 35 10.74 -11.13 -0.35
N SER A 36 11.77 -10.43 -0.83
CA SER A 36 11.61 -9.31 -1.75
C SER A 36 10.89 -9.76 -3.02
N SER A 37 10.07 -8.86 -3.56
CA SER A 37 9.25 -9.09 -4.74
C SER A 37 9.08 -7.80 -5.54
N ARG A 38 8.19 -7.83 -6.51
CA ARG A 38 7.87 -6.70 -7.38
C ARG A 38 6.37 -6.51 -7.50
N VAL A 39 5.92 -5.27 -7.34
CA VAL A 39 4.51 -4.87 -7.54
C VAL A 39 4.25 -4.66 -9.03
N THR A 40 5.22 -4.08 -9.74
CA THR A 40 5.27 -3.97 -11.21
C THR A 40 6.68 -4.27 -11.69
N ARG A 41 6.96 -4.22 -13.00
CA ARG A 41 8.33 -4.40 -13.51
C ARG A 41 9.33 -3.38 -12.98
N GLN A 42 8.88 -2.18 -12.60
CA GLN A 42 9.75 -1.09 -12.15
C GLN A 42 9.73 -0.89 -10.63
N ILE A 43 8.68 -1.36 -9.94
CA ILE A 43 8.53 -1.15 -8.49
C ILE A 43 8.77 -2.45 -7.75
N GLU A 44 9.92 -2.51 -7.08
CA GLU A 44 10.26 -3.56 -6.12
C GLU A 44 9.72 -3.24 -4.71
N VAL A 45 9.47 -4.30 -3.94
CA VAL A 45 9.07 -4.24 -2.53
C VAL A 45 9.87 -5.25 -1.72
N LYS A 46 10.15 -4.94 -0.46
CA LYS A 46 10.90 -5.82 0.44
C LYS A 46 10.03 -6.87 1.13
N ILE A 47 8.72 -6.66 1.16
CA ILE A 47 7.73 -7.68 1.53
C ILE A 47 6.63 -7.73 0.46
N PRO A 48 6.12 -8.91 0.09
CA PRO A 48 5.20 -9.08 -1.04
C PRO A 48 3.75 -8.79 -0.63
N ILE A 49 3.52 -7.70 0.13
CA ILE A 49 2.24 -7.37 0.74
C ILE A 49 1.79 -5.96 0.33
N ILE A 50 0.57 -5.88 -0.17
CA ILE A 50 -0.12 -4.66 -0.57
C ILE A 50 -1.37 -4.50 0.30
N SER A 51 -1.63 -3.33 0.88
CA SER A 51 -2.90 -3.09 1.58
C SER A 51 -4.02 -2.70 0.62
N SER A 52 -5.21 -3.26 0.82
CA SER A 52 -6.34 -3.11 -0.11
C SER A 52 -6.92 -1.68 -0.13
N ALA A 53 -7.43 -1.26 -1.29
CA ALA A 53 -8.04 0.05 -1.54
C ALA A 53 -9.46 0.15 -0.99
N MET A 54 -9.58 0.07 0.34
CA MET A 54 -10.86 0.08 1.04
C MET A 54 -10.90 1.16 2.12
N ASP A 55 -12.06 1.77 2.32
CA ASP A 55 -12.27 2.86 3.28
C ASP A 55 -12.20 2.44 4.76
N THR A 56 -12.12 1.14 5.02
CA THR A 56 -11.88 0.53 6.33
C THR A 56 -10.50 -0.14 6.41
N VAL A 57 -9.62 0.09 5.42
CA VAL A 57 -8.28 -0.50 5.37
C VAL A 57 -7.21 0.57 5.15
N THR A 58 -7.21 1.30 4.04
CA THR A 58 -6.02 2.08 3.64
C THR A 58 -6.29 3.56 3.40
N GLU A 59 -5.85 4.38 4.35
CA GLU A 59 -5.59 5.81 4.18
C GLU A 59 -4.08 6.10 4.39
N GLY A 60 -3.68 7.38 4.40
CA GLY A 60 -2.28 7.79 4.48
C GLY A 60 -1.51 7.20 5.66
N ARG A 61 -2.16 7.00 6.82
CA ARG A 61 -1.54 6.38 8.00
C ARG A 61 -1.10 4.95 7.74
N LEU A 62 -2.01 4.09 7.27
CA LEU A 62 -1.66 2.71 6.93
C LEU A 62 -0.68 2.66 5.75
N ALA A 63 -0.86 3.51 4.73
CA ALA A 63 0.05 3.54 3.59
C ALA A 63 1.50 3.88 4.00
N ILE A 64 1.70 4.84 4.92
CA ILE A 64 3.01 5.14 5.50
C ILE A 64 3.58 3.90 6.20
N ALA A 65 2.80 3.25 7.08
CA ALA A 65 3.27 2.10 7.84
C ALA A 65 3.61 0.90 6.93
N MET A 66 2.78 0.64 5.91
CA MET A 66 3.04 -0.39 4.89
C MET A 66 4.34 -0.10 4.12
N ALA A 67 4.52 1.14 3.66
CA ALA A 67 5.74 1.52 2.95
C ALA A 67 6.97 1.44 3.86
N GLN A 68 6.87 1.83 5.13
CA GLN A 68 7.96 1.68 6.11
C GLN A 68 8.36 0.22 6.37
N ALA A 69 7.39 -0.68 6.44
CA ALA A 69 7.63 -2.12 6.58
C ALA A 69 8.17 -2.77 5.29
N GLY A 70 8.17 -2.05 4.16
CA GLY A 70 8.68 -2.51 2.88
C GLY A 70 7.65 -3.04 1.90
N GLY A 71 6.36 -2.89 2.21
CA GLY A 71 5.24 -3.14 1.30
C GLY A 71 4.79 -1.84 0.61
N ILE A 72 3.52 -1.79 0.20
CA ILE A 72 2.90 -0.57 -0.34
C ILE A 72 1.41 -0.54 0.04
N GLY A 73 0.88 0.66 0.33
CA GLY A 73 -0.55 0.83 0.57
C GLY A 73 -1.26 1.49 -0.61
N VAL A 74 -2.47 1.02 -0.92
CA VAL A 74 -3.34 1.63 -1.94
C VAL A 74 -4.42 2.49 -1.30
N ILE A 75 -4.34 3.81 -1.42
CA ILE A 75 -5.36 4.73 -0.92
C ILE A 75 -6.69 4.49 -1.66
N HIS A 76 -7.78 4.27 -0.92
CA HIS A 76 -9.11 4.07 -1.50
C HIS A 76 -9.65 5.34 -2.17
N ARG A 77 -10.71 5.17 -2.98
CA ARG A 77 -11.34 6.27 -3.75
C ARG A 77 -12.70 6.74 -3.21
N ASN A 78 -13.09 6.26 -2.03
CA ASN A 78 -14.35 6.62 -1.35
C ASN A 78 -14.23 7.99 -0.62
N MET A 79 -13.72 8.98 -1.35
CA MET A 79 -13.47 10.37 -0.95
C MET A 79 -13.32 11.24 -2.22
N THR A 80 -13.30 12.56 -2.09
CA THR A 80 -13.12 13.43 -3.27
C THR A 80 -11.73 13.21 -3.92
N PRO A 81 -11.54 13.52 -5.21
CA PRO A 81 -10.23 13.47 -5.85
C PRO A 81 -9.16 14.28 -5.11
N GLU A 82 -9.54 15.45 -4.58
CA GLU A 82 -8.67 16.36 -3.83
C GLU A 82 -8.25 15.75 -2.49
N GLU A 83 -9.20 15.22 -1.71
CA GLU A 83 -8.91 14.54 -0.44
C GLU A 83 -7.98 13.33 -0.65
N GLN A 84 -8.20 12.57 -1.72
CA GLN A 84 -7.35 11.43 -2.05
C GLN A 84 -5.93 11.85 -2.44
N ALA A 85 -5.81 12.93 -3.22
CA ALA A 85 -4.53 13.52 -3.58
C ALA A 85 -3.78 14.05 -2.34
N ASP A 86 -4.50 14.61 -1.36
CA ASP A 86 -3.91 15.04 -0.09
C ASP A 86 -3.38 13.86 0.74
N GLN A 87 -4.07 12.72 0.75
CA GLN A 87 -3.57 11.48 1.38
C GLN A 87 -2.29 10.97 0.70
N VAL A 88 -2.24 11.01 -0.64
CA VAL A 88 -1.02 10.69 -1.41
C VAL A 88 0.11 11.66 -1.05
N ALA A 89 -0.15 12.96 -1.08
CA ALA A 89 0.83 13.99 -0.75
C ALA A 89 1.33 13.85 0.70
N MET A 90 0.46 13.48 1.65
CA MET A 90 0.86 13.18 3.02
C MET A 90 1.88 12.05 3.09
N VAL A 91 1.70 10.97 2.32
CA VAL A 91 2.65 9.85 2.27
C VAL A 91 3.95 10.28 1.59
N LYS A 92 3.88 11.00 0.47
CA LYS A 92 5.07 11.48 -0.27
C LYS A 92 5.88 12.52 0.50
N ARG A 93 5.25 13.33 1.36
CA ARG A 93 5.93 14.24 2.29
C ARG A 93 6.69 13.49 3.39
N TYR A 94 6.43 12.21 3.58
CA TYR A 94 7.22 11.38 4.47
C TYR A 94 8.55 11.02 3.80
N VAL A 95 9.55 11.85 4.06
CA VAL A 95 10.91 11.67 3.53
C VAL A 95 11.77 10.95 4.57
N ALA A 96 12.50 9.92 4.14
CA ALA A 96 13.50 9.25 4.97
C ALA A 96 14.89 9.61 4.45
N GLY A 97 15.36 10.82 4.76
CA GLY A 97 16.72 11.30 4.44
C GLY A 97 16.82 12.82 4.40
N MET A 98 16.48 13.40 3.24
CA MET A 98 16.69 14.81 2.90
C MET A 98 15.44 15.40 2.23
N VAL A 99 14.87 16.44 2.81
CA VAL A 99 13.77 17.21 2.19
C VAL A 99 14.36 18.07 1.07
N VAL A 100 13.97 17.81 -0.18
CA VAL A 100 14.35 18.61 -1.35
C VAL A 100 13.40 19.81 -1.45
N ASN A 101 13.92 20.99 -1.79
CA ASN A 101 13.16 22.24 -1.86
C ASN A 101 12.31 22.49 -0.59
N PRO A 102 12.94 22.59 0.60
CA PRO A 102 12.22 22.80 1.84
C PRO A 102 11.42 24.10 1.79
N VAL A 103 10.29 24.15 2.51
CA VAL A 103 9.53 25.40 2.65
C VAL A 103 10.41 26.43 3.34
N THR A 104 10.54 27.62 2.75
CA THR A 104 11.40 28.70 3.24
C THR A 104 10.59 29.92 3.64
N ILE A 105 11.19 30.79 4.46
CA ILE A 105 10.56 32.06 4.89
C ILE A 105 11.48 33.25 4.65
N ASN A 106 10.90 34.43 4.43
CA ASN A 106 11.63 35.68 4.25
C ASN A 106 12.10 36.24 5.62
N PRO A 107 13.31 36.81 5.73
CA PRO A 107 13.78 37.44 6.96
C PRO A 107 12.89 38.57 7.50
N ALA A 108 12.15 39.27 6.64
CA ALA A 108 11.23 40.35 7.01
C ALA A 108 9.83 39.85 7.41
N ALA A 109 9.53 38.56 7.25
CA ALA A 109 8.27 37.97 7.70
C ALA A 109 8.18 38.02 9.23
N THR A 110 6.96 37.96 9.77
CA THR A 110 6.72 38.05 11.21
C THR A 110 6.77 36.68 11.88
N LEU A 111 6.92 36.68 13.21
CA LEU A 111 6.77 35.47 14.02
C LEU A 111 5.41 34.79 13.79
N ALA A 112 4.33 35.57 13.62
CA ALA A 112 3.00 35.03 13.31
C ALA A 112 2.99 34.24 11.99
N ASP A 113 3.62 34.78 10.94
CA ASP A 113 3.73 34.09 9.65
C ASP A 113 4.53 32.79 9.79
N ALA A 114 5.63 32.83 10.54
CA ALA A 114 6.45 31.66 10.80
C ALA A 114 5.67 30.56 11.55
N LEU A 115 4.96 30.91 12.63
CA LEU A 115 4.16 29.97 13.41
C LEU A 115 3.03 29.35 12.58
N SER A 116 2.33 30.16 11.78
CA SER A 116 1.31 29.67 10.86
C SER A 116 1.90 28.67 9.87
N LEU A 117 3.06 28.98 9.29
CA LEU A 117 3.73 28.11 8.32
C LEU A 117 4.21 26.80 8.97
N MET A 118 4.72 26.86 10.21
CA MET A 118 5.09 25.67 10.99
C MET A 118 3.89 24.78 11.30
N GLU A 119 2.74 25.38 11.65
CA GLU A 119 1.50 24.66 11.95
C GLU A 119 0.89 24.02 10.71
N THR A 120 0.73 24.80 9.63
CA THR A 120 0.17 24.34 8.36
C THR A 120 0.98 23.18 7.76
N HIS A 121 2.31 23.27 7.78
CA HIS A 121 3.17 22.24 7.19
C HIS A 121 3.64 21.18 8.21
N LYS A 122 3.28 21.32 9.49
CA LYS A 122 3.72 20.45 10.60
C LYS A 122 5.24 20.28 10.68
N ILE A 123 5.99 21.36 10.43
CA ILE A 123 7.46 21.39 10.42
C ILE A 123 8.01 22.14 11.64
N SER A 124 9.12 21.64 12.18
CA SER A 124 9.75 22.23 13.39
C SER A 124 10.93 23.15 13.09
N GLY A 125 11.17 23.47 11.82
CA GLY A 125 12.15 24.47 11.43
C GLY A 125 12.13 24.77 9.95
N ILE A 126 12.47 26.01 9.62
CA ILE A 126 12.26 26.66 8.34
C ILE A 126 13.56 27.37 7.95
N PRO A 127 14.18 27.04 6.80
CA PRO A 127 15.27 27.83 6.26
C PRO A 127 14.81 29.25 5.92
N VAL A 128 15.61 30.25 6.29
CA VAL A 128 15.33 31.65 6.02
C VAL A 128 16.13 32.08 4.80
N VAL A 129 15.46 32.53 3.76
CA VAL A 129 16.07 32.91 2.47
C VAL A 129 15.73 34.35 2.11
N GLU A 130 16.65 35.02 1.41
CA GLU A 130 16.41 36.35 0.88
C GLU A 130 15.23 36.38 -0.11
N PRO A 131 14.49 37.50 -0.21
CA PRO A 131 13.44 37.64 -1.21
C PRO A 131 13.97 37.45 -2.64
N GLY A 132 13.23 36.66 -3.43
CA GLY A 132 13.51 36.41 -4.84
C GLY A 132 13.37 34.93 -5.22
N ARG A 133 13.20 34.64 -6.52
CA ARG A 133 13.02 33.28 -7.05
C ARG A 133 14.20 32.32 -6.76
N LYS A 134 15.35 32.86 -6.37
CA LYS A 134 16.63 32.18 -6.15
C LYS A 134 17.39 32.78 -4.95
N GLY A 135 16.65 33.10 -3.89
CA GLY A 135 17.18 33.76 -2.69
C GLY A 135 18.30 32.95 -2.01
N LYS A 136 19.32 33.65 -1.51
CA LYS A 136 20.41 33.03 -0.74
C LYS A 136 19.92 32.64 0.66
N LEU A 137 20.48 31.56 1.20
CA LEU A 137 20.22 31.12 2.56
C LEU A 137 20.91 32.07 3.56
N VAL A 138 20.13 32.68 4.45
CA VAL A 138 20.62 33.67 5.43
C VAL A 138 20.37 33.27 6.89
N GLY A 139 19.55 32.25 7.13
CA GLY A 139 19.30 31.76 8.48
C GLY A 139 18.52 30.45 8.52
N ILE A 140 18.29 29.97 9.73
CA ILE A 140 17.28 28.94 10.01
C ILE A 140 16.51 29.34 11.26
N LEU A 141 15.19 29.19 11.21
CA LEU A 141 14.31 29.38 12.36
C LEU A 141 13.81 28.01 12.81
N THR A 142 13.88 27.71 14.10
CA THR A 142 13.46 26.43 14.67
C THR A 142 12.46 26.61 15.79
N ASN A 143 11.80 25.51 16.19
CA ASN A 143 10.86 25.54 17.30
C ASN A 143 11.49 26.03 18.63
N ARG A 144 12.82 25.89 18.80
CA ARG A 144 13.52 26.42 19.99
C ARG A 144 13.59 27.95 20.00
N ASP A 145 13.71 28.56 18.83
CA ASP A 145 13.90 30.00 18.66
C ASP A 145 12.58 30.76 18.91
N VAL A 146 11.45 30.14 18.56
CA VAL A 146 10.11 30.75 18.70
C VAL A 146 9.41 30.44 20.02
N ARG A 147 9.83 29.40 20.76
CA ARG A 147 9.12 28.86 21.94
C ARG A 147 8.82 29.88 23.02
N PHE A 148 9.69 30.87 23.20
CA PHE A 148 9.58 31.90 24.23
C PHE A 148 9.39 33.30 23.65
N ALA A 149 9.21 33.42 22.32
CA ALA A 149 8.96 34.69 21.68
C ALA A 149 7.49 35.07 21.89
N THR A 150 7.25 36.24 22.51
CA THR A 150 5.90 36.67 22.93
C THR A 150 5.26 37.68 22.00
N ASN A 151 6.04 38.40 21.19
CA ASN A 151 5.53 39.41 20.27
C ASN A 151 5.34 38.82 18.86
N PRO A 152 4.09 38.64 18.38
CA PRO A 152 3.82 38.05 17.06
C PRO A 152 4.35 38.87 15.88
N ARG A 153 4.64 40.16 16.09
CA ARG A 153 5.12 41.08 15.04
C ARG A 153 6.64 41.12 14.90
N THR A 154 7.38 40.43 15.79
CA THR A 154 8.84 40.39 15.71
C THR A 154 9.28 39.80 14.36
N PRO A 155 10.18 40.46 13.62
CA PRO A 155 10.72 39.93 12.37
C PRO A 155 11.51 38.63 12.57
N VAL A 156 11.40 37.70 11.63
CA VAL A 156 12.14 36.43 11.62
C VAL A 156 13.65 36.64 11.68
N ALA A 157 14.17 37.71 11.05
CA ALA A 157 15.59 38.05 11.04
C ALA A 157 16.20 38.27 12.43
N GLU A 158 15.38 38.63 13.43
CA GLU A 158 15.80 38.85 14.82
C GLU A 158 15.85 37.53 15.62
N LEU A 159 15.02 36.56 15.24
CA LEU A 159 14.88 35.28 15.94
C LEU A 159 15.73 34.16 15.33
N MET A 160 16.06 34.26 14.04
CA MET A 160 16.75 33.19 13.31
C MET A 160 18.20 32.99 13.76
N THR A 161 18.67 31.76 13.67
CA THR A 161 20.10 31.44 13.79
C THR A 161 20.82 31.83 12.51
N LYS A 162 21.82 32.72 12.61
CA LYS A 162 22.64 33.21 11.48
C LYS A 162 23.92 32.41 11.25
N LYS A 163 24.44 31.73 12.28
CA LYS A 163 25.64 30.89 12.17
C LYS A 163 25.23 29.49 11.72
N LEU A 164 25.22 29.29 10.41
CA LEU A 164 24.70 28.08 9.79
C LEU A 164 25.77 27.00 9.66
N VAL A 165 25.40 25.77 10.01
CA VAL A 165 26.12 24.57 9.60
C VAL A 165 25.44 24.05 8.34
N THR A 166 26.18 23.98 7.25
CA THR A 166 25.67 23.62 5.92
C THR A 166 26.54 22.51 5.31
N VAL A 167 25.96 21.81 4.35
CA VAL A 167 26.65 20.81 3.52
C VAL A 167 26.28 21.02 2.06
N LYS A 168 27.14 20.52 1.16
CA LYS A 168 26.83 20.48 -0.27
C LYS A 168 25.98 19.26 -0.62
N GLU A 169 25.39 19.29 -1.81
CA GLU A 169 24.75 18.11 -2.41
C GLU A 169 25.74 16.93 -2.47
N GLY A 170 25.23 15.71 -2.27
CA GLY A 170 26.05 14.49 -2.28
C GLY A 170 26.75 14.16 -0.96
N VAL A 171 26.44 14.85 0.15
CA VAL A 171 26.95 14.49 1.48
C VAL A 171 26.54 13.06 1.84
N SER A 172 27.48 12.29 2.41
CA SER A 172 27.19 10.94 2.90
C SER A 172 26.27 11.00 4.13
N LYS A 173 25.50 9.93 4.37
CA LYS A 173 24.62 9.83 5.55
C LYS A 173 25.45 9.88 6.84
N GLU A 174 26.60 9.22 6.82
CA GLU A 174 27.54 9.14 7.94
C GLU A 174 28.13 10.51 8.27
N ASP A 175 28.50 11.31 7.25
CA ASP A 175 28.97 12.68 7.46
C ASP A 175 27.87 13.61 7.95
N ALA A 176 26.65 13.49 7.40
CA ALA A 176 25.51 14.26 7.89
C ALA A 176 25.22 13.94 9.37
N GLN A 177 25.24 12.66 9.76
CA GLN A 177 25.12 12.23 11.16
C GLN A 177 26.22 12.82 12.04
N ARG A 178 27.48 12.75 11.58
CA ARG A 178 28.63 13.28 12.30
C ARG A 178 28.49 14.79 12.53
N LEU A 179 28.08 15.55 11.52
CA LEU A 179 27.89 17.01 11.63
C LEU A 179 26.73 17.37 12.56
N LEU A 180 25.59 16.67 12.46
CA LEU A 180 24.46 16.87 13.37
C LEU A 180 24.88 16.63 14.83
N HIS A 181 25.64 15.56 15.09
CA HIS A 181 26.14 15.23 16.43
C HIS A 181 27.21 16.23 16.93
N GLN A 182 28.21 16.53 16.11
CA GLN A 182 29.32 17.42 16.44
C GLN A 182 28.82 18.83 16.79
N HIS A 183 27.88 19.35 16.01
CA HIS A 183 27.32 20.69 16.23
C HIS A 183 26.10 20.69 17.16
N ARG A 184 25.64 19.52 17.62
CA ARG A 184 24.46 19.35 18.51
C ARG A 184 23.20 20.01 17.96
N ILE A 185 23.00 19.88 16.65
CA ILE A 185 21.86 20.44 15.92
C ILE A 185 20.96 19.33 15.41
N GLU A 186 19.67 19.62 15.27
CA GLU A 186 18.65 18.64 14.80
C GLU A 186 18.41 18.70 13.29
N LYS A 187 18.94 19.74 12.63
CA LYS A 187 18.69 20.06 11.23
C LYS A 187 19.98 20.50 10.56
N LEU A 188 20.23 20.00 9.36
CA LEU A 188 21.40 20.29 8.55
C LEU A 188 20.94 20.80 7.18
N LEU A 189 21.36 22.01 6.82
CA LEU A 189 20.96 22.68 5.58
C LEU A 189 21.86 22.23 4.43
N VAL A 190 21.25 21.88 3.30
CA VAL A 190 21.95 21.51 2.08
C VAL A 190 21.90 22.69 1.11
N VAL A 191 23.07 23.11 0.63
CA VAL A 191 23.23 24.27 -0.24
C VAL A 191 23.91 23.95 -1.56
N ASP A 192 23.56 24.69 -2.61
CA ASP A 192 24.28 24.69 -3.89
C ASP A 192 25.55 25.56 -3.83
N ASP A 193 26.29 25.65 -4.94
CA ASP A 193 27.50 26.48 -5.05
C ASP A 193 27.22 27.99 -4.92
N ASP A 194 25.98 28.43 -5.19
CA ASP A 194 25.53 29.81 -5.03
C ASP A 194 25.02 30.13 -3.60
N PHE A 195 25.14 29.17 -2.68
CA PHE A 195 24.66 29.23 -1.29
C PHE A 195 23.13 29.37 -1.15
N ARG A 196 22.39 28.78 -2.09
CA ARG A 196 20.92 28.65 -2.02
C ARG A 196 20.55 27.37 -1.30
N CYS A 197 19.47 27.40 -0.51
CA CYS A 197 18.98 26.20 0.16
C CYS A 197 18.26 25.29 -0.82
N ILE A 198 18.87 24.16 -1.14
CA ILE A 198 18.32 23.13 -2.03
C ILE A 198 17.77 21.93 -1.25
N GLY A 199 18.15 21.79 0.03
CA GLY A 199 17.65 20.71 0.87
C GLY A 199 17.78 20.92 2.37
N LEU A 200 17.14 20.04 3.14
CA LEU A 200 17.18 19.99 4.60
C LEU A 200 17.20 18.54 5.09
N ILE A 201 18.24 18.16 5.84
CA ILE A 201 18.35 16.86 6.50
C ILE A 201 17.96 17.02 7.98
N THR A 202 17.15 16.12 8.52
CA THR A 202 16.76 16.15 9.93
C THR A 202 17.17 14.89 10.67
N VAL A 203 17.48 15.01 11.98
CA VAL A 203 17.78 13.86 12.84
C VAL A 203 16.62 12.85 12.83
N LYS A 204 15.38 13.32 12.83
CA LYS A 204 14.19 12.46 12.77
C LYS A 204 14.19 11.58 11.54
N ASP A 205 14.61 12.09 10.39
CA ASP A 205 14.58 11.33 9.13
C ASP A 205 15.70 10.27 9.08
N ILE A 206 16.83 10.56 9.73
CA ILE A 206 17.92 9.61 9.94
C ILE A 206 17.49 8.47 10.88
N GLU A 207 16.88 8.80 12.02
CA GLU A 207 16.35 7.82 12.99
C GLU A 207 15.31 6.91 12.33
N LYS A 208 14.37 7.48 11.57
CA LYS A 208 13.38 6.72 10.80
C LYS A 208 14.04 5.79 9.79
N ALA A 209 15.07 6.24 9.08
CA ALA A 209 15.78 5.41 8.12
C ALA A 209 16.54 4.25 8.77
N GLN A 210 16.98 4.39 10.03
CA GLN A 210 17.55 3.29 10.82
C GLN A 210 16.47 2.35 11.35
N LYS A 211 15.33 2.88 11.80
CA LYS A 211 14.19 2.09 12.30
C LYS A 211 13.55 1.23 11.19
N TYR A 212 13.49 1.75 9.97
CA TYR A 212 12.82 1.12 8.82
C TYR A 212 13.80 0.93 7.64
N PRO A 213 14.77 0.02 7.75
CA PRO A 213 15.80 -0.18 6.72
C PRO A 213 15.23 -0.81 5.45
N SER A 214 14.11 -1.53 5.56
CA SER A 214 13.42 -2.18 4.43
C SER A 214 12.35 -1.31 3.79
N ALA A 215 12.26 -0.02 4.15
CA ALA A 215 11.20 0.86 3.65
C ALA A 215 11.19 0.95 2.12
N SER A 216 10.00 0.83 1.53
CA SER A 216 9.75 1.00 0.10
C SER A 216 9.79 2.48 -0.24
N LYS A 217 10.83 2.88 -0.96
CA LYS A 217 11.10 4.28 -1.32
C LYS A 217 11.23 4.45 -2.82
N ASP A 218 10.88 5.64 -3.29
CA ASP A 218 11.18 6.09 -4.63
C ASP A 218 12.64 6.54 -4.78
N GLU A 219 13.00 6.92 -6.00
CA GLU A 219 14.35 7.34 -6.37
C GLU A 219 14.78 8.63 -5.64
N GLN A 220 13.82 9.38 -5.07
CA GLN A 220 14.05 10.59 -4.26
C GLN A 220 14.08 10.30 -2.74
N GLY A 221 13.96 9.02 -2.34
CA GLY A 221 13.97 8.62 -0.93
C GLY A 221 12.66 8.88 -0.18
N ARG A 222 11.58 9.19 -0.88
CA ARG A 222 10.22 9.35 -0.32
C ARG A 222 9.53 7.99 -0.28
N LEU A 223 8.65 7.77 0.69
CA LEU A 223 7.88 6.52 0.74
C LEU A 223 7.05 6.34 -0.54
N ARG A 224 6.96 5.10 -1.03
CA ARG A 224 6.09 4.78 -2.17
C ARG A 224 4.63 4.68 -1.75
N VAL A 225 3.72 5.11 -2.61
CA VAL A 225 2.27 5.03 -2.37
C VAL A 225 1.53 4.73 -3.65
N ALA A 226 0.47 3.95 -3.52
CA ALA A 226 -0.49 3.66 -4.58
C ALA A 226 -1.83 4.33 -4.27
N ALA A 227 -2.64 4.59 -5.30
CA ALA A 227 -4.00 5.08 -5.12
C ALA A 227 -4.96 4.48 -6.15
N ALA A 228 -6.18 4.19 -5.72
CA ALA A 228 -7.21 3.62 -6.59
C ALA A 228 -7.95 4.69 -7.40
N THR A 229 -8.31 4.35 -8.62
CA THR A 229 -9.21 5.13 -9.47
C THR A 229 -10.28 4.24 -10.12
N SER A 230 -11.22 4.86 -10.82
CA SER A 230 -12.25 4.17 -11.59
C SER A 230 -12.07 4.38 -13.10
N VAL A 231 -13.11 4.08 -13.87
CA VAL A 231 -13.20 4.26 -15.33
C VAL A 231 -13.96 5.55 -15.68
N GLY A 232 -13.97 5.93 -16.96
CA GLY A 232 -14.66 7.13 -17.44
C GLY A 232 -13.89 8.43 -17.18
N GLU A 233 -14.54 9.58 -17.41
CA GLU A 233 -13.91 10.91 -17.22
C GLU A 233 -13.55 11.17 -15.76
N ASP A 234 -14.47 10.93 -14.82
CA ASP A 234 -14.21 11.11 -13.38
C ASP A 234 -13.01 10.28 -12.89
N GLY A 235 -12.90 9.04 -13.38
CA GLY A 235 -11.76 8.17 -13.09
C GLY A 235 -10.45 8.70 -13.68
N TYR A 236 -10.52 9.30 -14.86
CA TYR A 236 -9.36 9.88 -15.52
C TYR A 236 -8.88 11.18 -14.85
N GLU A 237 -9.79 12.10 -14.53
CA GLU A 237 -9.48 13.34 -13.80
C GLU A 237 -8.87 13.03 -12.43
N ARG A 238 -9.44 12.05 -11.71
CA ARG A 238 -8.87 11.54 -10.46
C ARG A 238 -7.47 10.99 -10.66
N ALA A 239 -7.24 10.17 -11.70
CA ALA A 239 -5.91 9.66 -12.00
C ALA A 239 -4.91 10.80 -12.26
N GLN A 240 -5.30 11.86 -12.95
CA GLN A 240 -4.45 13.04 -13.18
C GLN A 240 -4.10 13.75 -11.87
N ALA A 241 -5.07 13.96 -10.97
CA ALA A 241 -4.83 14.54 -9.66
C ALA A 241 -3.86 13.69 -8.81
N LEU A 242 -4.02 12.37 -8.83
CA LEU A 242 -3.15 11.43 -8.11
C LEU A 242 -1.71 11.43 -8.65
N ILE A 243 -1.56 11.47 -9.97
CA ILE A 243 -0.25 11.58 -10.62
C ILE A 243 0.41 12.91 -10.25
N ALA A 244 -0.34 14.02 -10.27
CA ALA A 244 0.17 15.33 -9.87
C ALA A 244 0.58 15.38 -8.39
N ALA A 245 -0.13 14.67 -7.51
CA ALA A 245 0.22 14.51 -6.10
C ALA A 245 1.47 13.62 -5.87
N GLY A 246 1.93 12.91 -6.91
CA GLY A 246 3.13 12.09 -6.87
C GLY A 246 2.88 10.62 -6.48
N ALA A 247 1.69 10.08 -6.74
CA ALA A 247 1.45 8.65 -6.62
C ALA A 247 2.42 7.85 -7.52
N ASP A 248 3.06 6.82 -6.96
CA ASP A 248 3.96 5.94 -7.71
C ASP A 248 3.20 4.97 -8.62
N LEU A 249 1.96 4.66 -8.22
CA LEU A 249 1.15 3.64 -8.84
C LEU A 249 -0.34 4.00 -8.77
N VAL A 250 -1.05 3.88 -9.90
CA VAL A 250 -2.50 4.03 -9.98
C VAL A 250 -3.14 2.66 -10.19
N VAL A 251 -4.17 2.35 -9.40
CA VAL A 251 -4.92 1.09 -9.48
C VAL A 251 -6.29 1.35 -10.07
N VAL A 252 -6.54 0.93 -11.31
CA VAL A 252 -7.88 0.92 -11.90
C VAL A 252 -8.66 -0.23 -11.26
N ASP A 253 -9.53 0.11 -10.30
CA ASP A 253 -10.21 -0.84 -9.41
C ASP A 253 -11.70 -0.96 -9.75
N THR A 254 -12.06 -2.05 -10.42
CA THR A 254 -13.44 -2.43 -10.78
C THR A 254 -13.75 -3.86 -10.35
N ALA A 255 -15.04 -4.20 -10.21
CA ALA A 255 -15.46 -5.59 -10.01
C ALA A 255 -15.19 -6.48 -11.23
N HIS A 256 -15.19 -5.91 -12.45
CA HIS A 256 -14.98 -6.65 -13.69
C HIS A 256 -13.96 -5.97 -14.62
N GLY A 257 -12.69 -6.33 -14.43
CA GLY A 257 -11.55 -5.78 -15.15
C GLY A 257 -11.49 -6.08 -16.65
N HIS A 258 -12.28 -7.05 -17.12
CA HIS A 258 -12.35 -7.40 -18.56
C HIS A 258 -13.40 -6.56 -19.32
N SER A 259 -13.92 -5.49 -18.72
CA SER A 259 -14.79 -4.52 -19.39
C SER A 259 -14.00 -3.60 -20.34
N SER A 260 -14.55 -3.27 -21.51
CA SER A 260 -13.92 -2.36 -22.47
C SER A 260 -13.55 -1.00 -21.86
N ARG A 261 -14.40 -0.47 -20.95
CA ARG A 261 -14.16 0.79 -20.24
C ARG A 261 -12.90 0.76 -19.39
N VAL A 262 -12.54 -0.41 -18.86
CA VAL A 262 -11.32 -0.60 -18.06
C VAL A 262 -10.10 -0.59 -18.97
N LEU A 263 -10.17 -1.31 -20.10
CA LEU A 263 -9.10 -1.34 -21.10
C LEU A 263 -8.80 0.07 -21.65
N GLU A 264 -9.86 0.84 -21.92
CA GLU A 264 -9.78 2.23 -22.35
C GLU A 264 -9.13 3.11 -21.27
N ALA A 265 -9.54 2.97 -20.01
CA ALA A 265 -8.98 3.73 -18.89
C ALA A 265 -7.48 3.45 -18.70
N VAL A 266 -7.07 2.17 -18.72
CA VAL A 266 -5.66 1.77 -18.64
C VAL A 266 -4.86 2.40 -19.78
N THR A 267 -5.34 2.24 -21.02
CA THR A 267 -4.69 2.80 -22.21
C THR A 267 -4.53 4.31 -22.10
N ARG A 268 -5.57 5.00 -21.62
CA ARG A 268 -5.58 6.47 -21.49
C ARG A 268 -4.61 6.96 -20.42
N ILE A 269 -4.58 6.32 -19.25
CA ILE A 269 -3.64 6.66 -18.17
C ILE A 269 -2.19 6.43 -18.64
N LYS A 270 -1.91 5.31 -19.32
CA LYS A 270 -0.57 5.01 -19.85
C LYS A 270 -0.12 6.01 -20.93
N LYS A 271 -1.05 6.53 -21.75
CA LYS A 271 -0.74 7.60 -22.72
C LYS A 271 -0.42 8.94 -22.06
N GLN A 272 -1.02 9.22 -20.90
CA GLN A 272 -0.83 10.49 -20.18
C GLN A 272 0.52 10.55 -19.46
N SER A 273 0.99 9.43 -18.90
CA SER A 273 2.24 9.38 -18.16
C SER A 273 2.94 8.02 -18.34
N ASN A 274 4.20 8.09 -18.74
CA ASN A 274 5.10 6.92 -18.77
C ASN A 274 5.81 6.68 -17.44
N GLN A 275 5.68 7.61 -16.48
CA GLN A 275 6.35 7.53 -15.19
C GLN A 275 5.52 6.75 -14.18
N VAL A 276 4.20 7.00 -14.14
CA VAL A 276 3.32 6.29 -13.19
C VAL A 276 3.11 4.85 -13.66
N GLN A 277 3.17 3.92 -12.70
CA GLN A 277 2.86 2.53 -12.97
C GLN A 277 1.35 2.28 -12.83
N VAL A 278 0.78 1.39 -13.63
CA VAL A 278 -0.66 1.13 -13.66
C VAL A 278 -0.95 -0.32 -13.32
N ILE A 279 -1.80 -0.55 -12.32
CA ILE A 279 -2.39 -1.84 -12.03
C ILE A 279 -3.84 -1.82 -12.47
N ALA A 280 -4.31 -2.91 -13.06
CA ALA A 280 -5.71 -3.05 -13.41
C ALA A 280 -6.30 -4.36 -12.90
N GLY A 281 -7.56 -4.31 -12.48
CA GLY A 281 -8.31 -5.48 -12.05
C GLY A 281 -9.72 -5.13 -11.56
N ASN A 282 -10.51 -6.11 -11.14
CA ASN A 282 -10.11 -7.51 -10.96
C ASN A 282 -10.46 -8.39 -12.17
N VAL A 283 -9.58 -9.33 -12.48
CA VAL A 283 -9.85 -10.43 -13.42
C VAL A 283 -9.74 -11.76 -12.67
N ALA A 284 -10.28 -12.82 -13.26
CA ALA A 284 -10.19 -14.17 -12.69
C ALA A 284 -9.91 -15.24 -13.77
N THR A 285 -9.54 -14.81 -14.98
CA THR A 285 -9.33 -15.69 -16.13
C THR A 285 -8.08 -15.29 -16.92
N ALA A 286 -7.54 -16.25 -17.67
CA ALA A 286 -6.43 -16.03 -18.61
C ALA A 286 -6.75 -14.93 -19.63
N ASP A 287 -7.94 -14.94 -20.23
CA ASP A 287 -8.34 -13.95 -21.25
C ASP A 287 -8.42 -12.53 -20.70
N GLY A 288 -9.04 -12.36 -19.51
CA GLY A 288 -9.10 -11.04 -18.87
C GLY A 288 -7.71 -10.53 -18.50
N THR A 289 -6.83 -11.43 -18.08
CA THR A 289 -5.43 -11.11 -17.80
C THR A 289 -4.71 -10.65 -19.06
N LYS A 290 -4.86 -11.38 -20.17
CA LYS A 290 -4.28 -11.02 -21.47
C LYS A 290 -4.77 -9.65 -21.93
N ALA A 291 -6.07 -9.40 -21.85
CA ALA A 291 -6.67 -8.14 -22.29
C ALA A 291 -6.11 -6.93 -21.52
N LEU A 292 -5.96 -7.04 -20.19
CA LEU A 292 -5.36 -5.98 -19.38
C LEU A 292 -3.89 -5.73 -19.72
N ILE A 293 -3.12 -6.80 -19.97
CA ILE A 293 -1.71 -6.70 -20.38
C ILE A 293 -1.62 -6.01 -21.74
N ASP A 294 -2.43 -6.42 -22.71
CA ASP A 294 -2.47 -5.85 -24.06
C ASP A 294 -2.86 -4.36 -24.03
N ALA A 295 -3.72 -3.95 -23.09
CA ALA A 295 -4.08 -2.55 -22.87
C ALA A 295 -2.95 -1.71 -22.22
N GLY A 296 -1.89 -2.35 -21.73
CA GLY A 296 -0.71 -1.70 -21.17
C GLY A 296 -0.62 -1.68 -19.65
N ALA A 297 -1.37 -2.52 -18.93
CA ALA A 297 -1.23 -2.65 -17.48
C ALA A 297 0.18 -3.16 -17.12
N ASP A 298 0.83 -2.51 -16.14
CA ASP A 298 2.17 -2.88 -15.65
C ASP A 298 2.12 -4.04 -14.64
N ALA A 299 0.94 -4.29 -14.05
CA ALA A 299 0.61 -5.48 -13.27
C ALA A 299 -0.91 -5.75 -13.28
N VAL A 300 -1.29 -7.00 -13.02
CA VAL A 300 -2.69 -7.44 -13.05
C VAL A 300 -3.15 -7.88 -11.66
N LYS A 301 -4.30 -7.35 -11.22
CA LYS A 301 -4.94 -7.71 -9.95
C LYS A 301 -6.00 -8.79 -10.16
N VAL A 302 -5.87 -9.90 -9.43
CA VAL A 302 -6.60 -11.15 -9.68
C VAL A 302 -7.45 -11.54 -8.47
N GLY A 303 -8.75 -11.76 -8.73
CA GLY A 303 -9.69 -12.31 -7.76
C GLY A 303 -11.09 -11.72 -7.89
N ILE A 304 -12.08 -12.55 -8.21
CA ILE A 304 -13.49 -12.14 -8.26
C ILE A 304 -14.28 -12.95 -7.22
N GLY A 305 -14.81 -12.25 -6.22
CA GLY A 305 -15.54 -12.80 -5.10
C GLY A 305 -14.80 -13.59 -3.99
N PRO A 306 -13.45 -13.67 -3.91
CA PRO A 306 -12.79 -14.43 -2.84
C PRO A 306 -12.73 -13.68 -1.49
N GLY A 307 -13.03 -12.38 -1.48
CA GLY A 307 -12.92 -11.53 -0.29
C GLY A 307 -13.91 -11.97 0.80
N SER A 308 -13.48 -11.91 2.07
CA SER A 308 -14.26 -12.38 3.23
C SER A 308 -15.62 -11.70 3.43
N ILE A 309 -15.81 -10.53 2.81
CA ILE A 309 -17.03 -9.71 2.89
C ILE A 309 -17.69 -9.49 1.53
N CYS A 310 -17.21 -10.19 0.49
CA CYS A 310 -17.72 -10.07 -0.86
C CYS A 310 -18.78 -11.15 -1.10
N THR A 311 -19.93 -10.74 -1.63
CA THR A 311 -21.05 -11.64 -1.94
C THR A 311 -21.29 -11.78 -3.44
N THR A 312 -20.43 -11.24 -4.30
CA THR A 312 -20.52 -11.34 -5.78
C THR A 312 -20.81 -12.76 -6.26
N ARG A 313 -20.12 -13.78 -5.72
CA ARG A 313 -20.35 -15.19 -6.10
C ARG A 313 -21.74 -15.70 -5.74
N ILE A 314 -22.35 -15.16 -4.69
CA ILE A 314 -23.66 -15.58 -4.20
C ILE A 314 -24.76 -14.79 -4.88
N VAL A 315 -24.60 -13.46 -5.00
CA VAL A 315 -25.62 -12.55 -5.52
C VAL A 315 -25.64 -12.55 -7.05
N ALA A 316 -24.48 -12.44 -7.69
CA ALA A 316 -24.37 -12.42 -9.16
C ALA A 316 -24.09 -13.80 -9.77
N GLY A 317 -23.66 -14.78 -8.96
CA GLY A 317 -23.30 -16.12 -9.45
C GLY A 317 -21.97 -16.17 -10.19
N VAL A 318 -21.14 -15.11 -10.11
CA VAL A 318 -19.90 -14.97 -10.90
C VAL A 318 -18.66 -15.06 -10.01
N GLY A 319 -17.67 -15.85 -10.44
CA GLY A 319 -16.34 -15.90 -9.83
C GLY A 319 -15.60 -17.19 -10.15
N VAL A 320 -14.32 -17.24 -9.79
CA VAL A 320 -13.46 -18.42 -9.93
C VAL A 320 -12.72 -18.67 -8.61
N PRO A 321 -12.67 -19.90 -8.08
CA PRO A 321 -11.84 -20.23 -6.92
C PRO A 321 -10.43 -19.66 -7.01
N GLN A 322 -9.96 -19.04 -5.91
CA GLN A 322 -8.88 -18.04 -5.98
C GLN A 322 -7.55 -18.65 -6.42
N LEU A 323 -7.25 -19.88 -6.03
CA LEU A 323 -5.99 -20.52 -6.41
C LEU A 323 -5.94 -20.79 -7.91
N THR A 324 -7.02 -21.33 -8.49
CA THR A 324 -7.16 -21.51 -9.94
C THR A 324 -7.07 -20.18 -10.68
N ALA A 325 -7.79 -19.15 -10.23
CA ALA A 325 -7.75 -17.83 -10.86
C ALA A 325 -6.32 -17.26 -10.91
N ILE A 326 -5.54 -17.43 -9.85
CA ILE A 326 -4.12 -17.02 -9.80
C ILE A 326 -3.31 -17.82 -10.83
N MET A 327 -3.44 -19.14 -10.86
CA MET A 327 -2.67 -20.00 -11.76
C MET A 327 -2.95 -19.67 -13.24
N ASP A 328 -4.21 -19.47 -13.61
CA ASP A 328 -4.62 -19.13 -14.98
C ASP A 328 -4.06 -17.76 -15.40
N ALA A 329 -4.14 -16.76 -14.51
CA ALA A 329 -3.58 -15.44 -14.77
C ALA A 329 -2.06 -15.47 -14.92
N VAL A 330 -1.38 -16.21 -14.04
CA VAL A 330 0.09 -16.35 -14.04
C VAL A 330 0.59 -17.00 -15.33
N GLU A 331 -0.13 -17.99 -15.87
CA GLU A 331 0.28 -18.66 -17.11
C GLU A 331 0.41 -17.66 -18.28
N VAL A 332 -0.51 -16.72 -18.38
CA VAL A 332 -0.47 -15.66 -19.40
C VAL A 332 0.54 -14.58 -19.04
N ALA A 333 0.50 -14.08 -17.81
CA ALA A 333 1.27 -12.91 -17.39
C ALA A 333 2.79 -13.16 -17.42
N ARG A 334 3.23 -14.38 -17.08
CA ARG A 334 4.66 -14.74 -17.13
C ARG A 334 5.26 -14.69 -18.53
N LYS A 335 4.48 -15.01 -19.57
CA LYS A 335 4.94 -14.97 -20.97
C LYS A 335 5.37 -13.56 -21.39
N GLN A 336 4.85 -12.53 -20.72
CA GLN A 336 5.15 -11.12 -20.95
C GLN A 336 5.90 -10.47 -19.78
N ASP A 337 6.38 -11.23 -18.80
CA ASP A 337 7.00 -10.70 -17.57
C ASP A 337 6.14 -9.65 -16.83
N VAL A 338 4.82 -9.82 -16.79
CA VAL A 338 3.90 -8.94 -16.06
C VAL A 338 3.61 -9.54 -14.68
N PRO A 339 3.79 -8.78 -13.58
CA PRO A 339 3.46 -9.26 -12.25
C PRO A 339 1.96 -9.49 -12.01
N VAL A 340 1.65 -10.50 -11.21
CA VAL A 340 0.28 -10.83 -10.79
C VAL A 340 0.10 -10.58 -9.29
N ILE A 341 -1.00 -9.94 -8.92
CA ILE A 341 -1.36 -9.66 -7.52
C ILE A 341 -2.59 -10.46 -7.15
N ALA A 342 -2.47 -11.34 -6.16
CA ALA A 342 -3.59 -12.09 -5.61
C ALA A 342 -4.37 -11.23 -4.62
N ASP A 343 -5.62 -10.89 -4.94
CA ASP A 343 -6.49 -10.01 -4.15
C ASP A 343 -7.67 -10.78 -3.54
N GLY A 344 -7.67 -10.89 -2.21
CA GLY A 344 -8.72 -11.54 -1.42
C GLY A 344 -8.53 -13.04 -1.17
N GLY A 345 -9.34 -13.58 -0.24
CA GLY A 345 -9.34 -15.00 0.15
C GLY A 345 -8.26 -15.45 1.14
N ILE A 346 -7.30 -14.58 1.48
CA ILE A 346 -6.21 -14.88 2.40
C ILE A 346 -6.68 -14.69 3.86
N LYS A 347 -6.80 -15.80 4.59
CA LYS A 347 -7.20 -15.82 6.01
C LYS A 347 -6.00 -15.99 6.92
N PHE A 348 -5.00 -16.74 6.46
CA PHE A 348 -3.79 -17.06 7.22
C PHE A 348 -2.52 -16.77 6.41
N SER A 349 -1.38 -16.68 7.10
CA SER A 349 -0.07 -16.55 6.43
C SER A 349 0.21 -17.73 5.49
N GLY A 350 -0.31 -18.93 5.79
CA GLY A 350 -0.26 -20.10 4.91
C GLY A 350 -0.93 -19.89 3.56
N ASP A 351 -2.05 -19.17 3.50
CA ASP A 351 -2.75 -18.85 2.25
C ASP A 351 -1.92 -17.89 1.39
N MET A 352 -1.24 -16.93 2.04
CA MET A 352 -0.26 -16.08 1.35
C MET A 352 0.90 -16.90 0.76
N VAL A 353 1.42 -17.90 1.49
CA VAL A 353 2.45 -18.80 0.94
C VAL A 353 1.93 -19.54 -0.29
N LYS A 354 0.71 -20.08 -0.21
CA LYS A 354 0.06 -20.79 -1.33
C LYS A 354 -0.14 -19.88 -2.55
N ALA A 355 -0.60 -18.65 -2.35
CA ALA A 355 -0.78 -17.67 -3.44
C ALA A 355 0.55 -17.33 -4.14
N LEU A 356 1.61 -17.06 -3.36
CA LEU A 356 2.94 -16.74 -3.90
C LEU A 356 3.59 -17.97 -4.58
N ALA A 357 3.40 -19.15 -4.02
CA ALA A 357 3.84 -20.42 -4.60
C ALA A 357 3.11 -20.76 -5.91
N ALA A 358 1.82 -20.40 -6.02
CA ALA A 358 1.03 -20.53 -7.25
C ALA A 358 1.49 -19.56 -8.35
N GLY A 359 2.29 -18.55 -8.00
CA GLY A 359 2.99 -17.71 -8.96
C GLY A 359 2.71 -16.23 -8.87
N ALA A 360 1.83 -15.79 -7.95
CA ALA A 360 1.64 -14.37 -7.69
C ALA A 360 2.95 -13.72 -7.22
N ASP A 361 3.12 -12.43 -7.54
CA ASP A 361 4.25 -11.61 -7.12
C ASP A 361 3.99 -10.92 -5.79
N CYS A 362 2.78 -10.43 -5.59
CA CYS A 362 2.35 -9.87 -4.32
C CYS A 362 0.96 -10.38 -3.96
N VAL A 363 0.62 -10.24 -2.68
CA VAL A 363 -0.75 -10.42 -2.21
C VAL A 363 -1.33 -9.09 -1.77
N MET A 364 -2.60 -8.85 -2.07
CA MET A 364 -3.36 -7.72 -1.55
C MET A 364 -4.23 -8.18 -0.38
N ILE A 365 -4.07 -7.51 0.76
CA ILE A 365 -4.70 -7.90 2.03
C ILE A 365 -5.65 -6.80 2.51
N GLY A 366 -6.88 -7.19 2.83
CA GLY A 366 -7.90 -6.35 3.47
C GLY A 366 -8.08 -6.71 4.95
N ALA A 367 -8.89 -7.73 5.23
CA ALA A 367 -9.37 -8.09 6.57
C ALA A 367 -8.28 -8.24 7.63
N LEU A 368 -7.11 -8.81 7.28
CA LEU A 368 -6.04 -8.99 8.25
C LEU A 368 -5.41 -7.68 8.72
N LEU A 369 -5.51 -6.61 7.92
CA LEU A 369 -4.99 -5.27 8.22
C LEU A 369 -6.07 -4.32 8.76
N ALA A 370 -7.35 -4.56 8.49
CA ALA A 370 -8.46 -3.68 8.91
C ALA A 370 -8.54 -3.48 10.44
N GLY A 371 -8.09 -4.47 11.22
CA GLY A 371 -8.09 -4.42 12.69
C GLY A 371 -6.93 -3.64 13.32
N THR A 372 -6.03 -3.04 12.53
CA THR A 372 -4.82 -2.39 13.08
C THR A 372 -5.03 -0.93 13.46
N ASP A 373 -4.10 -0.38 14.23
CA ASP A 373 -4.09 1.02 14.70
C ASP A 373 -4.08 2.04 13.55
N GLU A 374 -3.40 1.72 12.46
CA GLU A 374 -3.18 2.60 11.32
C GLU A 374 -4.29 2.54 10.28
N ALA A 375 -5.08 1.45 10.26
CA ALA A 375 -6.27 1.36 9.43
C ALA A 375 -7.30 2.42 9.86
N PRO A 376 -8.07 3.01 8.92
CA PRO A 376 -9.16 3.92 9.24
C PRO A 376 -10.31 3.18 9.95
N GLY A 377 -11.27 3.94 10.46
CA GLY A 377 -12.45 3.41 11.14
C GLY A 377 -12.33 3.37 12.66
N GLU A 378 -13.49 3.37 13.32
CA GLU A 378 -13.61 3.45 14.77
C GLU A 378 -13.40 2.09 15.44
N THR A 379 -12.76 2.12 16.60
CA THR A 379 -12.70 1.00 17.54
C THR A 379 -13.89 1.06 18.49
N TYR A 380 -14.59 -0.04 18.68
CA TYR A 380 -15.69 -0.13 19.64
C TYR A 380 -15.63 -1.43 20.46
N LEU A 381 -16.27 -1.42 21.62
CA LEU A 381 -16.33 -2.57 22.51
C LEU A 381 -17.55 -3.42 22.20
N TYR A 382 -17.35 -4.71 21.96
CA TYR A 382 -18.43 -5.68 21.78
C TYR A 382 -18.14 -6.93 22.61
N GLN A 383 -19.06 -7.28 23.51
CA GLN A 383 -18.92 -8.42 24.43
C GLN A 383 -17.57 -8.45 25.18
N GLY A 384 -17.10 -7.28 25.63
CA GLY A 384 -15.85 -7.14 26.40
C GLY A 384 -14.56 -7.25 25.57
N ARG A 385 -14.64 -7.32 24.24
CA ARG A 385 -13.49 -7.29 23.33
C ARG A 385 -13.57 -6.08 22.40
N THR A 386 -12.41 -5.54 22.03
CA THR A 386 -12.31 -4.41 21.10
C THR A 386 -12.35 -4.92 19.66
N TYR A 387 -13.20 -4.30 18.84
CA TYR A 387 -13.34 -4.57 17.40
C TYR A 387 -13.18 -3.28 16.59
N LYS A 388 -12.95 -3.42 15.29
CA LYS A 388 -13.06 -2.36 14.30
C LYS A 388 -14.10 -2.70 13.25
N ALA A 389 -14.80 -1.68 12.77
CA ALA A 389 -15.74 -1.81 11.66
C ALA A 389 -14.98 -2.17 10.36
N TYR A 390 -15.50 -3.12 9.60
CA TYR A 390 -14.90 -3.58 8.35
C TYR A 390 -15.99 -3.88 7.33
N ARG A 391 -15.89 -3.29 6.13
CA ARG A 391 -16.95 -3.42 5.12
C ARG A 391 -16.43 -3.58 3.71
N GLY A 392 -17.21 -4.30 2.90
CA GLY A 392 -16.92 -4.51 1.49
C GLY A 392 -17.23 -3.27 0.69
N MET A 393 -16.45 -2.99 -0.36
CA MET A 393 -16.78 -1.90 -1.27
C MET A 393 -18.13 -2.11 -1.97
N GLY A 394 -18.66 -3.34 -1.98
CA GLY A 394 -20.01 -3.66 -2.48
C GLY A 394 -21.10 -3.63 -1.41
N SER A 395 -20.80 -3.23 -0.17
CA SER A 395 -21.84 -3.03 0.85
C SER A 395 -22.65 -1.78 0.54
N VAL A 396 -23.90 -1.73 1.00
CA VAL A 396 -24.77 -0.57 0.84
C VAL A 396 -24.10 0.70 1.39
N GLY A 397 -23.49 0.61 2.58
CA GLY A 397 -22.85 1.77 3.22
C GLY A 397 -21.58 2.26 2.50
N ALA A 398 -20.84 1.37 1.83
CA ALA A 398 -19.71 1.77 1.00
C ALA A 398 -20.18 2.37 -0.33
N MET A 399 -21.13 1.71 -1.00
CA MET A 399 -21.67 2.12 -2.29
C MET A 399 -22.34 3.50 -2.21
N ALA A 400 -23.09 3.75 -1.13
CA ALA A 400 -23.70 5.06 -0.86
C ALA A 400 -22.69 6.20 -0.68
N ARG A 401 -21.40 5.89 -0.44
CA ARG A 401 -20.33 6.87 -0.28
C ARG A 401 -19.41 7.01 -1.49
N GLY A 402 -19.68 6.30 -2.59
CA GLY A 402 -18.95 6.49 -3.86
C GLY A 402 -18.33 5.25 -4.49
N SER A 403 -18.63 4.04 -4.02
CA SER A 403 -18.16 2.80 -4.67
C SER A 403 -19.19 2.10 -5.55
N ALA A 404 -20.37 2.69 -5.76
CA ALA A 404 -21.45 2.10 -6.57
C ALA A 404 -21.04 1.88 -8.05
N ASP A 405 -20.21 2.76 -8.62
CA ASP A 405 -19.70 2.65 -9.99
C ASP A 405 -18.80 1.42 -10.17
N ARG A 406 -18.11 0.96 -9.11
CA ARG A 406 -17.32 -0.28 -9.11
C ARG A 406 -18.16 -1.50 -9.51
N TYR A 407 -19.45 -1.47 -9.18
CA TYR A 407 -20.44 -2.52 -9.41
C TYR A 407 -21.51 -2.11 -10.44
N PHE A 408 -21.19 -1.13 -11.31
CA PHE A 408 -22.07 -0.68 -12.40
C PHE A 408 -23.43 -0.12 -11.94
N GLN A 409 -23.51 0.41 -10.72
CA GLN A 409 -24.75 0.91 -10.10
C GLN A 409 -24.74 2.43 -9.85
N GLN A 410 -23.89 3.18 -10.54
CA GLN A 410 -23.75 4.64 -10.36
C GLN A 410 -25.04 5.43 -10.63
N GLU A 411 -25.95 4.90 -11.46
CA GLU A 411 -27.21 5.55 -11.82
C GLU A 411 -28.33 5.33 -10.79
N VAL A 412 -28.12 4.42 -9.82
CA VAL A 412 -29.12 4.08 -8.79
C VAL A 412 -29.04 5.08 -7.64
N LYS A 413 -29.93 6.08 -7.65
CA LYS A 413 -29.97 7.15 -6.64
C LYS A 413 -30.60 6.74 -5.30
N ASP A 414 -31.48 5.75 -5.32
CA ASP A 414 -32.16 5.25 -4.13
C ASP A 414 -31.32 4.13 -3.51
N THR A 415 -30.76 4.38 -2.32
CA THR A 415 -29.91 3.42 -1.61
C THR A 415 -30.64 2.11 -1.29
N LEU A 416 -31.97 2.12 -1.17
CA LEU A 416 -32.78 0.93 -0.93
C LEU A 416 -32.93 0.04 -2.19
N LYS A 417 -32.61 0.57 -3.37
CA LYS A 417 -32.65 -0.17 -4.65
C LYS A 417 -31.28 -0.66 -5.09
N LEU A 418 -30.22 -0.37 -4.33
CA LEU A 418 -28.91 -0.95 -4.59
C LEU A 418 -28.96 -2.47 -4.41
N VAL A 419 -28.25 -3.19 -5.28
CA VAL A 419 -28.04 -4.63 -5.21
C VAL A 419 -26.62 -4.85 -4.69
N PRO A 420 -26.42 -4.99 -3.36
CA PRO A 420 -25.09 -5.04 -2.79
C PRO A 420 -24.38 -6.37 -3.11
N GLU A 421 -23.11 -6.26 -3.49
CA GLU A 421 -22.19 -7.38 -3.70
C GLU A 421 -21.17 -7.51 -2.56
N GLY A 422 -21.48 -6.93 -1.40
CA GLY A 422 -20.73 -7.10 -0.18
C GLY A 422 -21.55 -6.83 1.08
N ILE A 423 -20.94 -7.15 2.23
CA ILE A 423 -21.53 -6.97 3.56
C ILE A 423 -20.69 -6.01 4.41
N GLU A 424 -21.27 -5.61 5.55
CA GLU A 424 -20.56 -4.94 6.64
C GLU A 424 -20.42 -5.91 7.80
N GLY A 425 -19.27 -5.88 8.46
CA GLY A 425 -18.94 -6.74 9.58
C GLY A 425 -17.93 -6.08 10.50
N GLN A 426 -17.32 -6.89 11.35
CA GLN A 426 -16.36 -6.43 12.33
C GLN A 426 -15.16 -7.38 12.39
N VAL A 427 -13.98 -6.81 12.63
CA VAL A 427 -12.74 -7.57 12.81
C VAL A 427 -12.17 -7.31 14.20
N PRO A 428 -11.55 -8.30 14.86
CA PRO A 428 -10.88 -8.08 16.14
C PRO A 428 -9.81 -7.00 16.02
N TYR A 429 -9.65 -6.18 17.05
CA TYR A 429 -8.53 -5.24 17.15
C TYR A 429 -7.20 -6.00 17.28
N LYS A 430 -6.19 -5.57 16.51
CA LYS A 430 -4.90 -6.26 16.37
C LYS A 430 -3.68 -5.46 16.83
N GLY A 431 -3.87 -4.21 17.27
CA GLY A 431 -2.77 -3.32 17.61
C GLY A 431 -2.02 -2.80 16.38
N PRO A 432 -0.71 -2.47 16.50
CA PRO A 432 0.07 -1.92 15.41
C PRO A 432 0.24 -2.90 14.24
N VAL A 433 0.19 -2.39 13.00
CA VAL A 433 0.33 -3.21 11.79
C VAL A 433 1.65 -3.96 11.70
N ASP A 434 2.73 -3.41 12.26
CA ASP A 434 4.07 -4.02 12.28
C ASP A 434 4.02 -5.46 12.86
N GLY A 435 3.21 -5.69 13.89
CA GLY A 435 3.05 -7.02 14.49
C GLY A 435 2.36 -8.01 13.55
N VAL A 436 1.33 -7.57 12.82
CA VAL A 436 0.62 -8.38 11.84
C VAL A 436 1.52 -8.73 10.66
N LEU A 437 2.24 -7.73 10.11
CA LEU A 437 3.16 -7.94 8.99
C LEU A 437 4.32 -8.87 9.38
N HIS A 438 4.84 -8.74 10.60
CA HIS A 438 5.87 -9.65 11.11
C HIS A 438 5.40 -11.11 11.11
N GLN A 439 4.16 -11.39 11.55
CA GLN A 439 3.60 -12.74 11.54
C GLN A 439 3.34 -13.27 10.12
N LEU A 440 2.86 -12.42 9.21
CA LEU A 440 2.65 -12.79 7.81
C LEU A 440 3.97 -13.17 7.14
N VAL A 441 4.97 -12.29 7.23
CA VAL A 441 6.30 -12.52 6.66
C VAL A 441 7.00 -13.70 7.34
N GLY A 442 6.85 -13.87 8.65
CA GLY A 442 7.36 -15.02 9.39
C GLY A 442 6.77 -16.34 8.87
N GLY A 443 5.45 -16.39 8.63
CA GLY A 443 4.80 -17.54 8.01
C GLY A 443 5.29 -17.83 6.59
N LEU A 444 5.52 -16.80 5.78
CA LEU A 444 6.14 -16.94 4.46
C LEU A 444 7.54 -17.53 4.52
N ARG A 445 8.40 -16.99 5.39
CA ARG A 445 9.76 -17.48 5.61
C ARG A 445 9.77 -18.93 6.06
N ALA A 446 8.87 -19.31 6.98
CA ALA A 446 8.72 -20.69 7.42
C ALA A 446 8.30 -21.60 6.26
N GLY A 447 7.29 -21.22 5.48
CA GLY A 447 6.84 -21.97 4.30
C GLY A 447 7.95 -22.15 3.25
N MET A 448 8.73 -21.09 3.00
CA MET A 448 9.91 -21.15 2.12
C MET A 448 10.99 -22.10 2.66
N GLY A 449 11.22 -22.12 3.98
CA GLY A 449 12.12 -23.06 4.64
C GLY A 449 11.69 -24.53 4.43
N TYR A 450 10.40 -24.84 4.58
CA TYR A 450 9.87 -26.19 4.31
C TYR A 450 9.97 -26.62 2.83
N ILE A 451 10.03 -25.66 1.89
CA ILE A 451 10.13 -25.92 0.45
C ILE A 451 11.59 -25.87 -0.04
N GLY A 452 12.52 -25.43 0.80
CA GLY A 452 13.92 -25.21 0.41
C GLY A 452 14.07 -24.08 -0.61
N ALA A 453 13.31 -23.00 -0.44
CA ALA A 453 13.31 -21.86 -1.34
C ALA A 453 14.06 -20.67 -0.71
N HIS A 454 15.17 -20.26 -1.30
CA HIS A 454 15.95 -19.11 -0.83
C HIS A 454 15.34 -17.75 -1.24
N ASN A 455 14.49 -17.73 -2.28
CA ASN A 455 13.74 -16.54 -2.72
C ASN A 455 12.39 -16.93 -3.34
N LEU A 456 11.55 -15.94 -3.67
CA LEU A 456 10.21 -16.18 -4.23
C LEU A 456 10.22 -16.84 -5.62
N LYS A 457 11.28 -16.65 -6.41
CA LYS A 457 11.45 -17.39 -7.67
C LYS A 457 11.60 -18.90 -7.40
N ALA A 458 12.51 -19.26 -6.50
CA ALA A 458 12.72 -20.64 -6.07
C ALA A 458 11.45 -21.24 -5.44
N LEU A 459 10.67 -20.45 -4.69
CA LEU A 459 9.40 -20.90 -4.11
C LEU A 459 8.45 -21.39 -5.22
N ARG A 460 8.29 -20.62 -6.29
CA ARG A 460 7.40 -20.95 -7.43
C ARG A 460 7.87 -22.17 -8.21
N GLU A 461 9.17 -22.30 -8.44
CA GLU A 461 9.75 -23.41 -9.22
C GLU A 461 9.71 -24.74 -8.44
N ARG A 462 9.93 -24.68 -7.13
CA ARG A 462 10.01 -25.86 -6.25
C ARG A 462 8.67 -26.29 -5.66
N ALA A 463 7.70 -25.38 -5.56
CA ALA A 463 6.40 -25.66 -4.99
C ALA A 463 5.72 -26.85 -5.68
N ARG A 464 5.17 -27.75 -4.88
CA ARG A 464 4.31 -28.85 -5.34
C ARG A 464 3.07 -28.85 -4.47
N PHE A 465 1.92 -28.66 -5.09
CA PHE A 465 0.63 -28.72 -4.39
C PHE A 465 0.13 -30.15 -4.32
N VAL A 466 -0.51 -30.49 -3.21
CA VAL A 466 -1.29 -31.71 -3.04
C VAL A 466 -2.72 -31.31 -2.71
N ARG A 467 -3.69 -31.91 -3.40
CA ARG A 467 -5.10 -31.68 -3.09
C ARG A 467 -5.48 -32.43 -1.81
N VAL A 468 -6.33 -31.83 -1.01
CA VAL A 468 -6.80 -32.41 0.25
C VAL A 468 -8.32 -32.52 0.27
N SER A 469 -8.84 -33.47 1.04
CA SER A 469 -10.27 -33.58 1.30
C SER A 469 -10.69 -32.62 2.42
N THR A 470 -12.00 -32.39 2.58
CA THR A 470 -12.54 -31.63 3.71
C THR A 470 -12.11 -32.20 5.06
N ALA A 471 -11.97 -33.52 5.18
CA ALA A 471 -11.49 -34.16 6.41
C ALA A 471 -10.04 -33.79 6.73
N ALA A 472 -9.18 -33.74 5.71
CA ALA A 472 -7.78 -33.30 5.84
C ALA A 472 -7.65 -31.79 6.15
N VAL A 473 -8.62 -30.96 5.74
CA VAL A 473 -8.71 -29.57 6.24
C VAL A 473 -9.02 -29.56 7.73
N GLY A 474 -9.96 -30.39 8.19
CA GLY A 474 -10.24 -30.58 9.61
C GLY A 474 -9.02 -31.03 10.42
N GLU A 475 -8.20 -31.92 9.85
CA GLU A 475 -6.91 -32.35 10.41
C GLU A 475 -5.86 -31.23 10.42
N SER A 476 -5.82 -30.40 9.38
CA SER A 476 -4.83 -29.33 9.24
C SER A 476 -4.97 -28.24 10.31
N HIS A 477 -6.17 -28.01 10.81
CA HIS A 477 -6.43 -27.11 11.93
C HIS A 477 -6.23 -27.83 13.27
N PRO A 478 -5.87 -27.13 14.37
CA PRO A 478 -5.84 -27.72 15.71
C PRO A 478 -7.17 -28.40 16.04
N HIS A 479 -7.10 -29.69 16.39
CA HIS A 479 -8.25 -30.56 16.65
C HIS A 479 -7.96 -31.45 17.86
N GLY A 480 -9.02 -31.97 18.51
CA GLY A 480 -8.90 -32.84 19.68
C GLY A 480 -8.52 -32.15 21.00
N VAL A 481 -8.43 -30.82 21.03
CA VAL A 481 -8.08 -30.02 22.23
C VAL A 481 -8.89 -28.71 22.32
N GLY A 482 -9.06 -28.18 23.53
CA GLY A 482 -9.56 -26.83 23.76
C GLY A 482 -8.44 -25.79 23.68
N ILE A 483 -8.68 -24.68 22.97
CA ILE A 483 -7.69 -23.59 22.87
C ILE A 483 -7.76 -22.75 24.16
N VAL A 484 -6.67 -22.74 24.93
CA VAL A 484 -6.57 -21.96 26.19
C VAL A 484 -6.00 -20.56 25.95
N ARG A 485 -5.15 -20.41 24.93
CA ARG A 485 -4.53 -19.12 24.55
C ARG A 485 -4.36 -19.06 23.04
N ASP A 486 -4.88 -18.00 22.43
CA ASP A 486 -4.73 -17.77 21.00
C ASP A 486 -3.30 -17.32 20.66
N ALA A 487 -2.81 -17.79 19.52
CA ALA A 487 -1.56 -17.31 18.93
C ALA A 487 -1.83 -16.13 17.98
N PRO A 488 -0.94 -15.13 17.89
CA PRO A 488 -1.16 -13.95 17.03
C PRO A 488 -1.39 -14.28 15.54
N ASN A 489 -0.89 -15.43 15.07
CA ASN A 489 -0.95 -15.88 13.69
C ASN A 489 -2.09 -16.87 13.38
N TYR A 490 -2.91 -17.25 14.37
CA TYR A 490 -3.97 -18.24 14.18
C TYR A 490 -5.20 -17.95 15.04
N GLN A 491 -6.34 -17.77 14.37
CA GLN A 491 -7.67 -17.74 14.97
C GLN A 491 -8.60 -18.59 14.12
N ARG A 492 -9.40 -19.48 14.73
CA ARG A 492 -10.21 -20.46 14.00
C ARG A 492 -11.31 -19.83 13.14
N ASN A 493 -11.85 -18.68 13.57
CA ASN A 493 -12.80 -17.84 12.85
C ASN A 493 -12.27 -16.39 12.83
N PRO A 494 -11.28 -16.09 11.96
CA PRO A 494 -10.54 -14.82 11.95
C PRO A 494 -11.26 -13.66 11.26
#